data_AF-A7T5S1-F1
#
_entry.id   AF-A7T5S1-F1
#
_cell.length_a   1.000
_cell.length_b   1.000
_cell.length_c   1.000
_cell.angle_alpha   90.00
_cell.angle_beta   90.00
_cell.angle_gamma   90.00
#
_symmetry.space_group_name_H-M   'P 1'
#
loop_
_entity.id
_entity.type
_entity.pdbx_description
1 polymer ?
#
loop_
_entity_poly.entity_id
_entity_poly.type
_entity_poly.pdbx_seq_one_letter_code
_entity_poly.pdbx_strand_id
1 'polypeptide(L)'
;PPYYGHLVITDISLLRPPPYYGHLLITNTSLLRPPYYYEHLLITATPLLRTPRYYGHLVITDTSLLRPPHYYGHHIITDTSLLWTPPYYGH
;
A
#
# COMPACT_ATOMS: atom_id res chain seq x y z
N PRO A 1 -11.64 -13.90 -6.06
CA PRO A 1 -10.47 -14.79 -6.22
C PRO A 1 -9.18 -14.00 -5.99
N PRO A 2 -8.20 -14.52 -5.24
CA PRO A 2 -6.86 -13.93 -5.21
C PRO A 2 -6.20 -14.09 -6.58
N TYR A 3 -5.47 -13.06 -6.99
CA TYR A 3 -4.66 -13.10 -8.20
C TYR A 3 -3.22 -13.47 -7.84
N TYR A 4 -2.56 -14.20 -8.74
CA TYR A 4 -1.17 -14.66 -8.58
C TYR A 4 -0.31 -14.18 -9.74
N GLY A 5 0.94 -13.78 -9.44
CA GLY A 5 1.96 -13.51 -10.46
C GLY A 5 2.54 -12.08 -10.41
N HIS A 6 2.62 -11.44 -11.58
CA HIS A 6 2.95 -10.01 -11.71
C HIS A 6 1.73 -9.23 -12.21
N LEU A 7 1.37 -8.16 -11.52
CA LEU A 7 0.26 -7.28 -11.91
C LEU A 7 0.69 -5.82 -11.84
N VAL A 8 0.21 -5.03 -12.79
CA VAL A 8 0.36 -3.58 -12.82
C VAL A 8 -1.03 -2.98 -12.92
N ILE A 9 -1.31 -2.03 -12.04
CA ILE A 9 -2.56 -1.27 -12.04
C ILE A 9 -2.22 0.21 -12.21
N THR A 10 -2.79 0.81 -13.25
CA THR A 10 -2.70 2.24 -13.50
C THR A 10 -4.12 2.76 -13.61
N ASP A 11 -4.50 3.61 -12.67
CA ASP A 11 -5.87 4.10 -12.56
C ASP A 11 -5.92 5.50 -11.94
N ILE A 12 -7.00 6.26 -12.17
CA ILE A 12 -7.13 7.62 -11.67
C ILE A 12 -7.67 7.64 -10.23
N SER A 13 -8.50 6.66 -9.84
CA SER A 13 -9.10 6.57 -8.52
C SER A 13 -9.56 5.15 -8.21
N LEU A 14 -8.84 4.47 -7.32
CA LEU A 14 -9.09 3.07 -7.05
C LEU A 14 -9.63 2.86 -5.63
N LEU A 15 -10.89 2.42 -5.59
CA LEU A 15 -11.66 2.37 -4.35
C LEU A 15 -11.32 1.14 -3.50
N ARG A 16 -11.18 -0.02 -4.14
CA ARG A 16 -10.99 -1.31 -3.47
C ARG A 16 -10.36 -2.34 -4.42
N PRO A 17 -9.03 -2.44 -4.48
CA PRO A 17 -8.38 -3.47 -5.26
C PRO A 17 -8.64 -4.86 -4.65
N PRO A 18 -8.51 -5.93 -5.45
CA PRO A 18 -8.60 -7.30 -4.96
C PRO A 18 -7.33 -7.68 -4.18
N PRO A 19 -7.39 -8.73 -3.33
CA PRO A 19 -6.18 -9.31 -2.75
C PRO A 19 -5.28 -9.90 -3.83
N TYR A 20 -3.96 -9.73 -3.67
CA TYR A 20 -2.95 -10.21 -4.63
C TYR A 20 -1.79 -10.90 -3.92
N TYR A 21 -1.26 -11.94 -4.56
CA TYR A 21 -0.10 -12.70 -4.11
C TYR A 21 0.98 -12.65 -5.19
N GLY A 22 2.15 -12.10 -4.87
CA GLY A 22 3.27 -11.96 -5.80
C GLY A 22 3.74 -10.51 -5.91
N HIS A 23 4.10 -10.09 -7.12
CA HIS A 23 4.61 -8.75 -7.36
C HIS A 23 3.50 -7.86 -7.90
N LEU A 24 3.23 -6.74 -7.22
CA LEU A 24 2.27 -5.76 -7.68
C LEU A 24 2.87 -4.35 -7.70
N LEU A 25 2.48 -3.62 -8.75
CA LEU A 25 2.69 -2.18 -8.87
C LEU A 25 1.34 -1.47 -8.97
N ILE A 26 1.09 -0.49 -8.11
CA ILE A 26 -0.06 0.41 -8.20
C ILE A 26 0.44 1.83 -8.40
N THR A 27 0.01 2.42 -9.50
CA THR A 27 0.16 3.86 -9.74
C THR A 27 -1.22 4.47 -9.80
N ASN A 28 -1.54 5.36 -8.87
CA ASN A 28 -2.85 6.00 -8.82
C ASN A 28 -2.76 7.47 -8.40
N THR A 29 -3.71 8.29 -8.82
CA THR A 29 -3.89 9.63 -8.23
C THR A 29 -4.50 9.56 -6.85
N SER A 30 -5.52 8.71 -6.62
CA SER A 30 -6.20 8.60 -5.34
C SER A 30 -6.54 7.17 -4.98
N LEU A 31 -6.09 6.74 -3.80
CA LEU A 31 -6.32 5.38 -3.33
C LEU A 31 -6.98 5.38 -1.96
N LEU A 32 -8.24 4.93 -1.93
CA LEU A 32 -9.12 5.04 -0.77
C LEU A 32 -8.97 3.86 0.19
N ARG A 33 -8.96 2.64 -0.36
CA ARG A 33 -8.80 1.43 0.44
C ARG A 33 -7.91 0.44 -0.29
N PRO A 34 -6.66 0.33 0.11
CA PRO A 34 -5.76 -0.68 -0.41
C PRO A 34 -6.12 -2.04 0.19
N PRO A 35 -5.73 -3.14 -0.47
CA PRO A 35 -6.18 -4.46 -0.16
C PRO A 35 -5.12 -5.20 0.66
N TYR A 36 -5.28 -6.51 0.74
CA TYR A 36 -4.33 -7.40 1.38
C TYR A 36 -3.35 -7.90 0.32
N TYR A 37 -2.06 -7.80 0.65
CA TYR A 37 -1.00 -8.23 -0.24
C TYR A 37 0.06 -9.04 0.50
N TYR A 38 0.59 -10.01 -0.23
CA TYR A 38 1.62 -10.92 0.21
C TYR A 38 2.75 -10.90 -0.83
N GLU A 39 4.00 -10.86 -0.36
CA GLU A 39 5.25 -10.75 -1.13
C GLU A 39 5.71 -9.30 -1.38
N HIS A 40 5.57 -8.76 -2.59
CA HIS A 40 6.18 -7.48 -2.99
C HIS A 40 5.12 -6.50 -3.50
N LEU A 41 5.04 -5.33 -2.87
CA LEU A 41 4.22 -4.23 -3.37
C LEU A 41 4.97 -2.91 -3.49
N LEU A 42 4.74 -2.22 -4.60
CA LEU A 42 5.02 -0.80 -4.77
C LEU A 42 3.72 0.02 -4.97
N ILE A 43 3.50 1.05 -4.14
CA ILE A 43 2.41 2.04 -4.28
C ILE A 43 3.00 3.41 -4.59
N THR A 44 2.39 4.10 -5.56
CA THR A 44 2.56 5.53 -5.79
C THR A 44 1.19 6.20 -5.84
N ALA A 45 0.83 7.00 -4.83
CA ALA A 45 -0.48 7.68 -4.74
C ALA A 45 -0.44 9.10 -4.14
N THR A 46 -1.42 9.94 -4.48
CA THR A 46 -1.44 11.37 -4.10
C THR A 46 -2.87 11.89 -3.87
N PRO A 47 -3.73 11.20 -3.07
CA PRO A 47 -3.44 10.76 -1.69
C PRO A 47 -3.81 9.29 -1.34
N LEU A 48 -3.23 8.78 -0.23
CA LEU A 48 -3.56 7.47 0.37
C LEU A 48 -4.39 7.65 1.66
N LEU A 49 -5.67 7.31 1.60
CA LEU A 49 -6.63 7.62 2.67
C LEU A 49 -6.66 6.58 3.79
N ARG A 50 -6.49 5.31 3.43
CA ARG A 50 -6.39 4.20 4.37
C ARG A 50 -5.22 3.36 3.95
N THR A 51 -4.51 2.81 4.91
CA THR A 51 -3.35 1.97 4.63
C THR A 51 -3.68 0.49 4.67
N PRO A 52 -2.84 -0.31 3.99
CA PRO A 52 -3.08 -1.71 3.73
C PRO A 52 -2.45 -2.57 4.82
N ARG A 53 -2.81 -3.86 4.85
CA ARG A 53 -2.09 -4.86 5.66
C ARG A 53 -1.18 -5.66 4.74
N TYR A 54 0.09 -5.72 5.09
CA TYR A 54 1.11 -6.41 4.30
C TYR A 54 1.88 -7.44 5.08
N TYR A 55 2.25 -8.46 4.33
CA TYR A 55 3.23 -9.47 4.72
C TYR A 55 4.28 -9.56 3.61
N GLY A 56 5.51 -9.13 3.90
CA GLY A 56 6.63 -9.16 2.94
C GLY A 56 7.35 -7.82 2.78
N HIS A 57 7.69 -7.47 1.54
CA HIS A 57 8.36 -6.24 1.17
C HIS A 57 7.37 -5.20 0.62
N LEU A 58 7.43 -4.00 1.18
CA LEU A 58 6.56 -2.91 0.76
C LEU A 58 7.34 -1.62 0.56
N VAL A 59 7.03 -0.94 -0.53
CA VAL A 59 7.45 0.44 -0.79
C VAL A 59 6.22 1.30 -1.03
N ILE A 60 6.09 2.37 -0.27
CA ILE A 60 5.07 3.40 -0.47
C ILE A 60 5.75 4.74 -0.77
N THR A 61 5.29 5.38 -1.84
CA THR A 61 5.66 6.76 -2.18
C THR A 61 4.38 7.58 -2.32
N ASP A 62 4.01 8.30 -1.26
CA ASP A 62 2.80 9.12 -1.26
C ASP A 62 3.07 10.57 -0.84
N THR A 63 2.21 11.51 -1.26
CA THR A 63 2.29 12.90 -0.80
C THR A 63 1.59 13.13 0.54
N SER A 64 0.59 12.31 0.84
CA SER A 64 -0.21 12.42 2.06
C SER A 64 -0.76 11.07 2.47
N LEU A 65 -0.36 10.63 3.66
CA LEU A 65 -0.79 9.37 4.26
C LEU A 65 -1.59 9.65 5.54
N LEU A 66 -2.88 9.35 5.46
CA LEU A 66 -3.86 9.77 6.48
C LEU A 66 -3.85 8.87 7.71
N ARG A 67 -3.66 7.57 7.52
CA ARG A 67 -3.56 6.60 8.59
C ARG A 67 -2.36 5.70 8.34
N PRO A 68 -1.54 5.44 9.34
CA PRO A 68 -0.37 4.64 9.19
C PRO A 68 -0.73 3.15 9.14
N PRO A 69 0.09 2.39 8.43
CA PRO A 69 -0.13 1.00 8.10
C PRO A 69 0.19 0.01 9.23
N HIS A 70 -0.28 -1.22 9.05
CA HIS A 70 0.23 -2.36 9.81
C HIS A 70 1.00 -3.28 8.88
N TYR A 71 2.30 -3.41 9.12
CA TYR A 71 3.22 -4.20 8.31
C TYR A 71 3.88 -5.30 9.12
N TYR A 72 4.07 -6.44 8.48
CA TYR A 72 4.89 -7.53 8.95
C TYR A 72 5.92 -7.84 7.87
N GLY A 73 7.18 -7.44 8.10
CA GLY A 73 8.26 -7.57 7.13
C GLY A 73 9.05 -6.27 6.95
N HIS A 74 9.63 -6.07 5.77
CA HIS A 74 10.44 -4.89 5.47
C HIS A 74 9.61 -3.84 4.75
N HIS A 75 9.66 -2.60 5.23
CA HIS A 75 8.93 -1.49 4.62
C HIS A 75 9.80 -0.25 4.44
N ILE A 76 9.58 0.42 3.32
CA ILE A 76 10.07 1.77 3.06
C ILE A 76 8.84 2.64 2.80
N ILE A 77 8.69 3.70 3.58
CA ILE A 77 7.63 4.69 3.40
C ILE A 77 8.31 6.03 3.15
N THR A 78 7.97 6.64 2.03
CA THR A 78 8.40 7.99 1.66
C THR A 78 7.14 8.84 1.55
N ASP A 79 6.84 9.56 2.63
CA ASP A 79 5.68 10.44 2.73
C ASP A 79 6.11 11.88 3.04
N THR A 80 5.45 12.86 2.42
CA THR A 80 5.63 14.27 2.77
C THR A 80 4.72 14.74 3.92
N SER A 81 3.62 14.02 4.19
CA SER A 81 2.64 14.40 5.22
C SER A 81 2.02 13.16 5.86
N LEU A 82 2.11 13.04 7.20
CA LEU A 82 1.58 11.90 7.95
C LEU A 82 0.66 12.41 9.07
N LEU A 83 -0.64 12.10 8.99
CA LEU A 83 -1.64 12.73 9.90
C LEU A 83 -1.85 11.96 11.21
N TRP A 84 -1.50 10.67 11.27
CA TRP A 84 -1.65 9.81 12.45
C TRP A 84 -0.46 8.88 12.59
N THR A 85 0.01 8.58 13.80
CA THR A 85 1.08 7.60 14.07
C THR A 85 0.48 6.30 14.65
N PRO A 86 0.94 5.10 14.24
CA PRO A 86 0.46 3.84 14.82
C PRO A 86 1.29 3.51 16.06
N PRO A 87 0.82 2.58 16.91
CA PRO A 87 1.72 1.86 17.79
C PRO A 87 2.66 0.99 16.96
N TYR A 88 3.96 1.27 17.04
CA TYR A 88 5.02 0.45 16.44
C TYR A 88 5.18 -0.82 17.29
N TYR A 89 4.86 -1.98 16.73
CA TYR A 89 5.23 -3.28 17.30
C TYR A 89 6.36 -3.86 16.46
N GLY A 90 7.59 -3.41 16.75
CA GLY A 90 8.81 -3.98 16.18
C GLY A 90 9.37 -5.03 17.14
N HIS A 91 9.84 -6.15 16.58
CA HIS A 91 10.79 -7.05 17.22
C HIS A 91 12.22 -6.63 16.82
#